data_AF-A0A2N0W0R9-F1
#
_entry.id   AF-A0A2N0W0R9-F1
#
_cell.length_a   1.000
_cell.length_b   1.000
_cell.length_c   1.000
_cell.angle_alpha   90.00
_cell.angle_beta   90.00
_cell.angle_gamma   90.00
#
_symmetry.space_group_name_H-M   'P 1'
#
loop_
_entity.id
_entity.type
_entity.pdbx_description
1 polymer ?
#
loop_
_entity_poly.entity_id
_entity_poly.type
_entity_poly.pdbx_seq_one_letter_code
_entity_poly.pdbx_strand_id
1 'polypeptide(L)'
;MKDIDGLTDLYMNSRLIRIVTYVIMFFAAGLFAGTFSGEYLHGLDEVARKSTSGAITALSFLTFYMLGHSVLYDRQSFYCAIPAGIAWGILGDVLAIPFWMVTVSLILSLLTQPRTGLVWKSFAWLAAVYCYSGIYSFSPYLLFYGIAVVIVLIGWKVISVYGDQEEEPVSRENDAKIQSSFRPPSEKTAPSSYRPPADDIPAVKSAPAYGQRPEPHIQSYYRPPRDPDIETPKITPVVRKQSSFNDLESNDYAGILNLLEKKSAALPPALQTELNGLVRNGQLILQSMKEDPEDVKPGTAFFNRYLSAVIRVVEQSERQNLPENAPQSSPVLERCFTALQALHSAFVQQLAQLQENDQLKFDVEMSTLDSLLRTDGFK
;
A
#
# COMPACT_ATOMS: atom_id res chain seq x y z
N MET A 1 0.97 -4.34 19.66
CA MET A 1 2.04 -4.56 18.65
C MET A 1 3.04 -3.39 18.57
N LYS A 2 2.74 -2.19 19.10
CA LYS A 2 3.63 -1.01 19.16
C LYS A 2 5.03 -1.23 19.79
N ASP A 3 5.18 -2.11 20.78
CA ASP A 3 6.47 -2.29 21.48
C ASP A 3 7.54 -3.04 20.66
N ILE A 4 7.13 -3.84 19.67
CA ILE A 4 8.08 -4.64 18.85
C ILE A 4 8.69 -3.78 17.73
N ASP A 5 8.00 -2.73 17.31
CA ASP A 5 8.46 -1.80 16.28
C ASP A 5 9.64 -0.96 16.80
N GLY A 6 9.55 -0.47 18.04
CA GLY A 6 10.67 0.22 18.70
C GLY A 6 11.91 -0.67 18.88
N LEU A 7 11.73 -1.96 19.14
CA LEU A 7 12.85 -2.92 19.26
C LEU A 7 13.54 -3.15 17.91
N THR A 8 12.76 -3.12 16.82
CA THR A 8 13.28 -3.33 15.46
C THR A 8 13.99 -2.09 14.96
N ASP A 9 13.47 -0.90 15.25
CA ASP A 9 14.16 0.36 14.95
C ASP A 9 15.49 0.48 15.71
N LEU A 10 15.52 0.11 17.00
CA LEU A 10 16.75 0.03 17.79
C LEU A 10 17.77 -0.97 17.19
N TYR A 11 17.29 -2.14 16.77
CA TYR A 11 18.13 -3.16 16.11
C TYR A 11 18.68 -2.67 14.76
N MET A 12 17.88 -1.95 13.97
CA MET A 12 18.33 -1.41 12.70
C MET A 12 19.31 -0.25 12.87
N ASN A 13 19.17 0.59 13.91
CA ASN A 13 20.02 1.77 14.07
C ASN A 13 21.36 1.50 14.78
N SER A 14 21.49 0.41 15.55
CA SER A 14 22.70 0.15 16.35
C SER A 14 23.39 -1.17 16.00
N ARG A 15 24.64 -1.07 15.49
CA ARG A 15 25.50 -2.25 15.25
C ARG A 15 25.76 -3.06 16.52
N LEU A 16 25.85 -2.37 17.67
CA LEU A 16 26.08 -3.01 18.96
C LEU A 16 24.88 -3.87 19.37
N ILE A 17 23.65 -3.38 19.16
CA ILE A 17 22.43 -4.15 19.44
C ILE A 17 22.39 -5.40 18.56
N ARG A 18 22.75 -5.31 17.28
CA ARG A 18 22.80 -6.50 16.40
C ARG A 18 23.78 -7.55 16.91
N ILE A 19 24.99 -7.13 17.31
CA ILE A 19 25.99 -8.04 17.87
C ILE A 19 25.47 -8.69 19.15
N VAL A 20 24.88 -7.91 20.06
CA VAL A 20 24.30 -8.42 21.31
C VAL A 20 23.18 -9.43 21.03
N THR A 21 22.28 -9.13 20.10
CA THR A 21 21.21 -10.05 19.69
C THR A 21 21.76 -11.37 19.15
N TYR A 22 22.78 -11.35 18.30
CA TYR A 22 23.40 -12.59 17.81
C TYR A 22 24.12 -13.38 18.90
N VAL A 23 24.77 -12.70 19.84
CA VAL A 23 25.40 -13.33 21.01
C VAL A 23 24.34 -14.01 21.89
N ILE A 24 23.21 -13.34 22.14
CA ILE A 24 22.09 -13.92 22.90
C ILE A 24 21.54 -15.16 22.18
N MET A 25 21.31 -15.08 20.86
CA MET A 25 20.84 -16.22 20.07
C MET A 25 21.84 -17.39 20.09
N PHE A 26 23.14 -17.09 20.07
CA PHE A 26 24.19 -18.10 20.18
C PHE A 26 24.10 -18.84 21.53
N PHE A 27 24.03 -18.11 22.65
CA PHE A 27 23.88 -18.75 23.95
C PHE A 27 22.57 -19.52 24.08
N ALA A 28 21.46 -18.99 23.56
CA ALA A 28 20.17 -19.67 23.56
C ALA A 28 20.22 -21.00 22.78
N ALA A 29 20.82 -21.01 21.60
CA ALA A 29 21.00 -22.22 20.79
C ALA A 29 21.90 -23.26 21.48
N GLY A 30 22.98 -22.81 22.12
CA GLY A 30 23.88 -23.68 22.89
C GLY A 30 23.19 -24.31 24.10
N LEU A 31 22.42 -23.52 24.85
CA LEU A 31 21.64 -24.02 25.98
C LEU A 31 20.58 -25.02 25.52
N PHE A 32 19.85 -24.71 24.45
CA PHE A 32 18.84 -25.59 23.87
C PHE A 32 19.43 -26.94 23.40
N ALA A 33 20.54 -26.91 22.68
CA ALA A 33 21.25 -28.13 22.27
C ALA A 33 21.72 -28.93 23.50
N GLY A 34 22.25 -28.25 24.52
CA GLY A 34 22.71 -28.89 25.76
C GLY A 34 21.58 -29.58 26.52
N THR A 35 20.41 -28.96 26.64
CA THR A 35 19.28 -29.51 27.38
C THR A 35 18.63 -30.71 26.70
N PHE A 36 18.48 -30.67 25.37
CA PHE A 36 17.73 -31.70 24.64
C PHE A 36 18.61 -32.78 24.01
N SER A 37 19.93 -32.60 23.93
CA SER A 37 20.80 -33.61 23.33
C SER A 37 20.87 -34.95 24.09
N GLY A 38 20.64 -34.94 25.40
CA GLY A 38 20.78 -36.14 26.25
C GLY A 38 19.90 -37.31 25.82
N GLU A 39 18.66 -37.04 25.40
CA GLU A 39 17.70 -38.06 24.97
C GLU A 39 18.10 -38.72 23.64
N TYR A 40 18.75 -37.98 22.74
CA TYR A 40 19.15 -38.44 21.41
C TYR A 40 20.55 -39.07 21.40
N LEU A 41 21.36 -38.80 22.44
CA LEU A 41 22.72 -39.33 22.58
C LEU A 41 22.77 -40.64 23.37
N HIS A 42 21.67 -41.02 24.03
CA HIS A 42 21.60 -42.21 24.87
C HIS A 42 21.74 -43.50 24.03
N GLY A 43 22.65 -44.39 24.41
CA GLY A 43 22.86 -45.68 23.74
C GLY A 43 23.70 -45.65 22.46
N LEU A 44 24.18 -44.48 22.02
CA LEU A 44 25.14 -44.37 20.92
C LEU A 44 26.56 -44.67 21.38
N ASP A 45 27.36 -45.29 20.50
CA ASP A 45 28.81 -45.46 20.67
C ASP A 45 29.54 -44.10 20.69
N GLU A 46 30.75 -44.03 21.24
CA GLU A 46 31.49 -42.78 21.47
C GLU A 46 31.74 -41.97 20.19
N VAL A 47 32.05 -42.65 19.09
CA VAL A 47 32.26 -42.02 17.77
C VAL A 47 30.95 -41.43 17.24
N ALA A 48 29.86 -42.21 17.30
CA ALA A 48 28.54 -41.78 16.86
C ALA A 48 28.02 -40.62 17.73
N ARG A 49 28.18 -40.71 19.05
CA ARG A 49 27.80 -39.68 20.02
C ARG A 49 28.47 -38.34 19.73
N LYS A 50 29.78 -38.33 19.44
CA LYS A 50 30.50 -37.10 19.10
C LYS A 50 30.00 -36.48 17.80
N SER A 51 29.75 -37.31 16.78
CA SER A 51 29.20 -36.86 15.49
C SER A 51 27.79 -36.29 15.64
N THR A 52 26.89 -37.01 16.32
CA THR A 52 25.50 -36.61 16.54
C THR A 52 25.41 -35.38 17.43
N SER A 53 26.24 -35.26 18.47
CA SER A 53 26.30 -34.06 19.32
C SER A 53 26.73 -32.82 18.52
N GLY A 54 27.72 -32.97 17.64
CA GLY A 54 28.12 -31.91 16.71
C GLY A 54 26.98 -31.51 15.77
N ALA A 55 26.26 -32.49 15.21
CA ALA A 55 25.11 -32.25 14.34
C ALA A 55 23.96 -31.53 15.08
N ILE A 56 23.63 -31.95 16.31
CA ILE A 56 22.60 -31.32 17.15
C ILE A 56 22.94 -29.86 17.43
N THR A 57 24.20 -29.62 17.78
CA THR A 57 24.71 -28.28 18.08
C THR A 57 24.66 -27.38 16.83
N ALA A 58 25.17 -27.86 15.70
CA ALA A 58 25.14 -27.13 14.43
C ALA A 58 23.71 -26.86 13.94
N LEU A 59 22.82 -27.85 14.05
CA LEU A 59 21.40 -27.72 13.70
C LEU A 59 20.73 -26.63 14.55
N SER A 60 20.96 -26.65 15.87
CA SER A 60 20.39 -25.67 16.79
C SER A 60 20.87 -24.26 16.47
N PHE A 61 22.17 -24.08 16.21
CA PHE A 61 22.71 -22.77 15.82
C PHE A 61 22.14 -22.24 14.51
N LEU A 62 22.13 -23.07 13.46
CA LEU A 62 21.63 -22.67 12.14
C LEU A 62 20.15 -22.31 12.20
N THR A 63 19.35 -23.11 12.89
CA THR A 63 17.90 -22.90 12.97
C THR A 63 17.54 -21.68 13.82
N PHE A 64 18.16 -21.48 14.99
CA PHE A 64 17.93 -20.27 15.81
C PHE A 64 18.37 -19.00 15.09
N TYR A 65 19.51 -19.04 14.39
CA TYR A 65 19.97 -17.91 13.59
C TYR A 65 18.98 -17.55 12.48
N MET A 66 18.51 -18.55 11.73
CA MET A 66 17.51 -18.33 10.68
C MET A 66 16.17 -17.86 11.24
N LEU A 67 15.73 -18.42 12.37
CA LEU A 67 14.48 -18.05 13.02
C LEU A 67 14.55 -16.61 13.55
N GLY A 68 15.68 -16.22 14.16
CA GLY A 68 15.94 -14.86 14.57
C GLY A 68 15.95 -13.88 13.39
N HIS A 69 16.54 -14.28 12.26
CA HIS A 69 16.45 -13.48 11.05
C HIS A 69 15.00 -13.38 10.52
N SER A 70 14.21 -14.45 10.57
CA SER A 70 12.78 -14.39 10.18
C SER A 70 11.99 -13.45 11.10
N VAL A 71 12.22 -13.48 12.42
CA VAL A 71 11.59 -12.53 13.35
C VAL A 71 11.91 -11.08 13.02
N LEU A 72 13.14 -10.79 12.61
CA LEU A 72 13.60 -9.42 12.39
C LEU A 72 13.21 -8.85 11.02
N TYR A 73 13.19 -9.68 9.98
CA TYR A 73 13.04 -9.23 8.59
C TYR A 73 11.81 -9.80 7.88
N ASP A 74 11.19 -10.87 8.38
CA ASP A 74 10.09 -11.59 7.72
C ASP A 74 9.07 -12.11 8.74
N ARG A 75 8.45 -11.16 9.44
CA ARG A 75 7.56 -11.40 10.58
C ARG A 75 6.34 -12.24 10.19
N GLN A 76 5.77 -11.98 9.02
CA GLN A 76 4.58 -12.68 8.53
C GLN A 76 4.86 -14.18 8.37
N SER A 77 5.94 -14.53 7.68
CA SER A 77 6.33 -15.94 7.51
C SER A 77 6.67 -16.60 8.86
N PHE A 78 7.32 -15.86 9.77
CA PHE A 78 7.62 -16.36 11.12
C PHE A 78 6.34 -16.69 11.92
N TYR A 79 5.35 -15.78 11.97
CA TYR A 79 4.12 -16.02 12.71
C TYR A 79 3.34 -17.23 12.18
N CYS A 80 3.31 -17.40 10.86
CA CYS A 80 2.71 -18.57 10.23
C CYS A 80 3.48 -19.88 10.51
N ALA A 81 4.75 -19.82 10.93
CA ALA A 81 5.53 -20.98 11.31
C ALA A 81 5.37 -21.40 12.78
N ILE A 82 4.84 -20.54 13.66
CA ILE A 82 4.59 -20.88 15.08
C ILE A 82 3.69 -22.11 15.24
N PRO A 83 2.57 -22.27 14.50
CA PRO A 83 1.75 -23.48 14.54
C PRO A 83 2.54 -24.77 14.25
N ALA A 84 3.55 -24.71 13.36
CA ALA A 84 4.40 -25.85 13.08
C ALA A 84 5.25 -26.25 14.29
N GLY A 85 5.78 -25.26 15.02
CA GLY A 85 6.50 -25.52 16.26
C GLY A 85 5.61 -26.12 17.35
N ILE A 86 4.39 -25.60 17.50
CA ILE A 86 3.39 -26.14 18.45
C ILE A 86 3.03 -27.59 18.11
N ALA A 87 2.78 -27.88 16.82
CA ALA A 87 2.46 -29.23 16.37
C ALA A 87 3.57 -30.23 16.73
N TRP A 88 4.84 -29.85 16.54
CA TRP A 88 5.98 -30.69 16.90
C TRP A 88 6.18 -30.83 18.41
N GLY A 89 5.91 -29.77 19.18
CA GLY A 89 5.93 -29.83 20.64
C GLY A 89 4.91 -30.81 21.21
N ILE A 90 3.69 -30.85 20.66
CA ILE A 90 2.63 -31.80 21.07
C ILE A 90 3.05 -33.25 20.78
N LEU A 91 3.79 -33.47 19.69
CA LEU A 91 4.25 -34.79 19.27
C LEU A 91 5.49 -35.28 20.04
N GLY A 92 6.05 -34.46 20.93
CA GLY A 92 7.13 -34.82 21.84
C GLY A 92 8.54 -34.72 21.26
N ASP A 93 8.70 -34.26 20.01
CA ASP A 93 10.02 -34.11 19.38
C ASP A 93 10.49 -32.65 19.47
N VAL A 94 10.95 -32.26 20.65
CA VAL A 94 11.30 -30.87 20.98
C VAL A 94 12.50 -30.40 20.17
N LEU A 95 13.48 -31.26 19.92
CA LEU A 95 14.68 -30.91 19.18
C LEU A 95 14.39 -30.53 17.72
N ALA A 96 13.37 -31.12 17.11
CA ALA A 96 12.99 -30.86 15.73
C ALA A 96 12.20 -29.53 15.56
N ILE A 97 11.63 -28.97 16.64
CA ILE A 97 10.80 -27.74 16.59
C ILE A 97 11.46 -26.60 15.80
N PRO A 98 12.70 -26.16 16.12
CA PRO A 98 13.29 -25.01 15.44
C PRO A 98 13.52 -25.27 13.96
N PHE A 99 13.87 -26.51 13.60
CA PHE A 99 14.08 -26.91 12.21
C PHE A 99 12.80 -26.83 11.37
N TRP A 100 11.68 -27.34 11.89
CA TRP A 100 10.40 -27.32 11.19
C TRP A 100 9.80 -25.92 11.12
N MET A 101 9.96 -25.12 12.17
CA MET A 101 9.61 -23.71 12.13
C MET A 101 10.39 -22.95 11.06
N VAL A 102 11.71 -23.15 10.95
CA VAL A 102 12.51 -22.53 9.89
C VAL A 102 12.14 -23.05 8.50
N THR A 103 11.77 -24.32 8.38
CA THR A 103 11.39 -24.91 7.08
C THR A 103 10.08 -24.32 6.57
N VAL A 104 9.05 -24.25 7.41
CA VAL A 104 7.77 -23.58 7.08
C VAL A 104 7.99 -22.09 6.84
N SER A 105 8.78 -21.47 7.73
CA SER A 105 9.58 -20.25 7.56
C SER A 105 9.90 -19.93 6.10
N LEU A 106 10.87 -20.69 5.62
CA LEU A 106 11.53 -20.50 4.35
C LEU A 106 10.61 -20.77 3.16
N ILE A 107 9.77 -21.80 3.25
CA ILE A 107 8.84 -22.15 2.17
C ILE A 107 7.84 -21.00 1.96
N LEU A 108 7.31 -20.43 3.04
CA LEU A 108 6.44 -19.26 2.95
C LEU A 108 7.18 -18.06 2.37
N SER A 109 8.39 -17.74 2.85
CA SER A 109 9.20 -16.67 2.27
C SER A 109 9.46 -16.88 0.77
N LEU A 110 9.68 -18.13 0.32
CA LEU A 110 9.93 -18.48 -1.08
C LEU A 110 8.70 -18.25 -1.96
N LEU A 111 7.51 -18.42 -1.40
CA LEU A 111 6.23 -18.25 -2.09
C LEU A 111 5.79 -16.79 -2.16
N THR A 112 6.22 -15.96 -1.20
CA THR A 112 5.67 -14.61 -1.01
C THR A 112 6.63 -13.47 -1.34
N GLN A 113 7.96 -13.67 -1.30
CA GLN A 113 8.95 -12.59 -1.44
C GLN A 113 9.83 -12.69 -2.71
N PRO A 114 10.37 -11.56 -3.23
CA PRO A 114 11.30 -11.56 -4.35
C PRO A 114 12.63 -12.27 -4.02
N ARG A 115 13.10 -13.09 -4.98
CA ARG A 115 14.12 -14.14 -4.79
C ARG A 115 15.53 -13.67 -4.40
N THR A 116 15.85 -12.39 -4.55
CA THR A 116 17.22 -11.85 -4.43
C THR A 116 17.80 -11.90 -3.01
N GLY A 117 16.95 -11.90 -1.97
CA GLY A 117 17.38 -12.02 -0.56
C GLY A 117 17.35 -13.46 -0.01
N LEU A 118 16.91 -14.44 -0.80
CA LEU A 118 16.59 -15.79 -0.31
C LEU A 118 17.68 -16.84 -0.53
N VAL A 119 18.65 -16.59 -1.42
CA VAL A 119 19.70 -17.57 -1.76
C VAL A 119 20.52 -17.98 -0.54
N TRP A 120 20.88 -17.03 0.32
CA TRP A 120 21.63 -17.34 1.53
C TRP A 120 20.79 -18.17 2.51
N LYS A 121 19.48 -17.87 2.64
CA LYS A 121 18.55 -18.61 3.51
C LYS A 121 18.43 -20.06 3.04
N SER A 122 18.32 -20.29 1.73
CA SER A 122 18.29 -21.65 1.16
C SER A 122 19.60 -22.41 1.41
N PHE A 123 20.76 -21.74 1.32
CA PHE A 123 22.05 -22.37 1.61
C PHE A 123 22.19 -22.74 3.09
N ALA A 124 21.84 -21.83 3.99
CA ALA A 124 21.83 -22.08 5.44
C ALA A 124 20.86 -23.22 5.81
N TRP A 125 19.69 -23.27 5.16
CA TRP A 125 18.73 -24.34 5.35
C TRP A 125 19.25 -25.68 4.82
N LEU A 126 19.92 -25.73 3.66
CA LEU A 126 20.54 -26.97 3.17
C LEU A 126 21.59 -27.51 4.14
N ALA A 127 22.38 -26.64 4.77
CA ALA A 127 23.30 -27.05 5.83
C ALA A 127 22.55 -27.61 7.06
N ALA A 128 21.41 -27.01 7.42
CA ALA A 128 20.54 -27.52 8.48
C ALA A 128 19.94 -28.89 8.11
N VAL A 129 19.50 -29.10 6.87
CA VAL A 129 18.98 -30.38 6.36
C VAL A 129 20.05 -31.47 6.43
N TYR A 130 21.30 -31.15 6.09
CA TYR A 130 22.42 -32.08 6.23
C TYR A 130 22.68 -32.46 7.70
N CYS A 131 22.57 -31.52 8.62
CA CYS A 131 22.68 -31.84 10.05
C CYS A 131 21.48 -32.65 10.55
N TYR A 132 20.27 -32.33 10.07
CA TYR A 132 19.03 -33.03 10.41
C TYR A 132 19.05 -34.49 9.94
N SER A 133 19.57 -34.77 8.73
CA SER A 133 19.69 -36.13 8.20
C SER A 133 20.65 -37.02 8.99
N GLY A 134 21.61 -36.42 9.71
CA GLY A 134 22.49 -37.12 10.63
C GLY A 134 21.85 -37.50 11.96
N ILE A 135 20.66 -36.97 12.27
CA ILE A 135 19.92 -37.21 13.52
C ILE A 135 18.64 -38.01 13.24
N TYR A 136 17.94 -37.70 12.14
CA TYR A 136 16.65 -38.27 11.79
C TYR A 136 16.69 -38.97 10.43
N SER A 137 16.00 -40.10 10.33
CA SER A 137 15.71 -40.71 9.02
C SER A 137 14.51 -40.02 8.38
N PHE A 138 14.51 -39.77 7.07
CA PHE A 138 13.39 -39.08 6.39
C PHE A 138 12.11 -39.92 6.28
N SER A 139 12.22 -41.25 6.42
CA SER A 139 11.17 -42.22 6.05
C SER A 139 9.96 -42.32 7.00
N PRO A 140 10.08 -42.25 8.35
CA PRO A 140 8.93 -42.48 9.24
C PRO A 140 8.06 -41.24 9.45
N TYR A 141 8.40 -40.09 8.87
CA TYR A 141 7.74 -38.82 9.15
C TYR A 141 6.68 -38.41 8.10
N LEU A 142 6.10 -39.35 7.35
CA LEU A 142 5.11 -39.07 6.28
C LEU A 142 3.94 -38.18 6.73
N LEU A 143 3.40 -38.47 7.92
CA LEU A 143 2.33 -37.68 8.54
C LEU A 143 2.78 -36.23 8.81
N PHE A 144 4.04 -36.04 9.19
CA PHE A 144 4.61 -34.74 9.52
C PHE A 144 4.79 -33.86 8.30
N TYR A 145 5.23 -34.41 7.17
CA TYR A 145 5.25 -33.66 5.91
C TYR A 145 3.84 -33.22 5.49
N GLY A 146 2.84 -34.07 5.72
CA GLY A 146 1.43 -33.73 5.50
C GLY A 146 0.97 -32.52 6.32
N ILE A 147 1.25 -32.52 7.63
CA ILE A 147 0.94 -31.38 8.52
C ILE A 147 1.68 -30.12 8.07
N ALA A 148 2.96 -30.22 7.75
CA ALA A 148 3.77 -29.08 7.30
C ALA A 148 3.20 -28.47 6.01
N VAL A 149 2.78 -29.29 5.04
CA VAL A 149 2.15 -28.81 3.79
C VAL A 149 0.84 -28.09 4.09
N VAL A 150 -0.02 -28.63 4.97
CA VAL A 150 -1.27 -27.97 5.35
C VAL A 150 -1.01 -26.60 5.99
N ILE A 151 -0.03 -26.51 6.89
CA ILE A 151 0.35 -25.23 7.51
C ILE A 151 0.87 -24.24 6.47
N VAL A 152 1.70 -24.68 5.53
CA VAL A 152 2.19 -23.84 4.42
C VAL A 152 1.03 -23.36 3.55
N LEU A 153 0.06 -24.20 3.21
CA LEU A 153 -1.08 -23.80 2.38
C LEU A 153 -1.97 -22.77 3.09
N ILE A 154 -2.22 -22.97 4.39
CA ILE A 154 -2.95 -22.00 5.21
C ILE A 154 -2.16 -20.70 5.31
N GLY A 155 -0.87 -20.77 5.65
CA GLY A 155 0.00 -19.61 5.76
C GLY A 155 0.11 -18.82 4.46
N TRP A 156 0.24 -19.51 3.32
CA TRP A 156 0.28 -18.86 2.00
C TRP A 156 -1.04 -18.16 1.70
N LYS A 157 -2.19 -18.79 1.94
CA LYS A 157 -3.50 -18.15 1.73
C LYS A 157 -3.70 -16.95 2.65
N VAL A 158 -3.24 -17.03 3.91
CA VAL A 158 -3.26 -15.91 4.84
C VAL A 158 -2.38 -14.77 4.31
N ILE A 159 -1.12 -15.05 3.98
CA ILE A 159 -0.20 -14.01 3.50
C ILE A 159 -0.66 -13.43 2.16
N SER A 160 -1.28 -14.21 1.26
CA SER A 160 -1.80 -13.66 0.00
C SER A 160 -3.00 -12.73 0.23
N VAL A 161 -3.89 -13.07 1.16
CA VAL A 161 -5.09 -12.26 1.47
C VAL A 161 -4.73 -10.97 2.20
N TYR A 162 -3.74 -11.02 3.10
CA TYR A 162 -3.28 -9.86 3.86
C TYR A 162 -2.20 -9.05 3.12
N GLY A 163 -1.42 -9.66 2.22
CA GLY A 163 -0.40 -8.99 1.42
C GLY A 163 -0.98 -7.97 0.43
N ASP A 164 -2.17 -8.24 -0.11
CA ASP A 164 -2.91 -7.30 -0.98
C ASP A 164 -3.39 -6.04 -0.23
N GLN A 165 -3.31 -5.99 1.10
CA GLN A 165 -3.66 -4.80 1.91
C GLN A 165 -2.45 -3.92 2.26
N GLU A 166 -1.20 -4.38 2.11
CA GLU A 166 0.01 -3.67 2.59
C GLU A 166 0.87 -3.02 1.48
N GLU A 167 0.62 -3.28 0.18
CA GLU A 167 1.40 -2.69 -0.92
C GLU A 167 0.88 -1.31 -1.36
N GLU A 168 1.05 -0.30 -0.51
CA GLU A 168 1.02 1.11 -0.89
C GLU A 168 2.47 1.65 -0.78
N PRO A 169 3.21 1.82 -1.89
CA PRO A 169 4.62 2.20 -1.82
C PRO A 169 4.73 3.67 -1.41
N VAL A 170 5.04 3.91 -0.12
CA VAL A 170 5.50 5.20 0.39
C VAL A 170 6.66 5.68 -0.47
N SER A 171 6.40 6.73 -1.24
CA SER A 171 7.31 7.37 -2.18
C SER A 171 8.60 7.82 -1.47
N ARG A 172 9.71 7.12 -1.76
CA ARG A 172 11.09 7.53 -1.45
C ARG A 172 11.53 8.83 -2.12
N GLU A 173 10.65 9.50 -2.88
CA GLU A 173 10.93 10.79 -3.53
C GLU A 173 10.85 11.97 -2.53
N ASN A 174 10.13 11.81 -1.42
CA ASN A 174 9.95 12.89 -0.44
C ASN A 174 11.19 13.10 0.47
N ASP A 175 11.95 12.05 0.77
CA ASP A 175 13.12 12.14 1.66
C ASP A 175 14.28 12.93 1.03
N ALA A 176 14.45 12.82 -0.30
CA ALA A 176 15.44 13.61 -1.05
C ALA A 176 15.06 15.11 -1.10
N LYS A 177 13.77 15.42 -1.05
CA LYS A 177 13.26 16.80 -1.05
C LYS A 177 13.45 17.46 0.32
N ILE A 178 13.31 16.69 1.40
CA ILE A 178 13.55 17.14 2.79
C ILE A 178 15.04 17.43 3.03
N GLN A 179 15.98 16.64 2.48
CA GLN A 179 17.41 16.99 2.60
C GLN A 179 17.83 18.22 1.79
N SER A 180 17.08 18.59 0.74
CA SER A 180 17.37 19.79 -0.06
C SER A 180 16.91 21.11 0.60
N SER A 181 16.02 21.04 1.59
CA SER A 181 15.49 22.23 2.28
C SER A 181 16.34 22.69 3.48
N PHE A 182 17.31 21.87 3.94
CA PHE A 182 18.19 22.17 5.09
C PHE A 182 19.58 22.69 4.69
N ARG A 183 19.67 23.52 3.63
CA ARG A 183 20.91 24.27 3.33
C ARG A 183 20.81 25.68 3.90
N PRO A 184 21.64 26.10 4.88
CA PRO A 184 21.62 27.47 5.36
C PRO A 184 22.06 28.44 4.24
N PRO A 185 21.49 29.65 4.16
CA PRO A 185 21.79 30.58 3.09
C PRO A 185 23.23 31.08 3.22
N SER A 186 24.00 30.97 2.14
CA SER A 186 25.35 31.52 2.08
C SER A 186 25.30 33.05 2.21
N GLU A 187 26.08 33.52 3.15
CA GLU A 187 26.51 34.89 3.44
C GLU A 187 26.60 35.78 2.19
N LYS A 188 25.81 36.86 2.17
CA LYS A 188 25.86 37.92 1.15
C LYS A 188 27.10 38.78 1.39
N THR A 189 28.09 38.69 0.51
CA THR A 189 29.15 39.70 0.42
C THR A 189 28.69 40.83 -0.51
N ALA A 190 28.48 42.02 0.04
CA ALA A 190 28.23 43.24 -0.74
C ALA A 190 29.55 43.83 -1.26
N PRO A 191 29.60 44.44 -2.46
CA PRO A 191 30.60 45.45 -2.77
C PRO A 191 29.98 46.85 -2.73
N SER A 192 30.54 47.65 -1.83
CA SER A 192 30.52 49.10 -1.77
C SER A 192 31.26 49.72 -2.97
N SER A 193 30.77 50.83 -3.55
CA SER A 193 31.51 52.11 -3.60
C SER A 193 30.71 53.18 -4.37
N TYR A 194 31.12 54.44 -4.16
CA TYR A 194 30.34 55.66 -4.33
C TYR A 194 30.99 56.58 -5.39
N ARG A 195 30.15 57.19 -6.27
CA ARG A 195 30.28 58.48 -7.03
C ARG A 195 31.29 58.64 -8.19
N PRO A 196 31.23 59.71 -9.06
CA PRO A 196 30.31 60.88 -9.19
C PRO A 196 29.84 61.23 -10.65
N PRO A 197 29.07 62.34 -10.89
CA PRO A 197 28.27 62.57 -12.10
C PRO A 197 28.78 63.67 -13.08
N ALA A 198 28.11 63.70 -14.25
CA ALA A 198 27.93 64.76 -15.27
C ALA A 198 28.91 64.81 -16.46
N ASP A 199 28.36 64.71 -17.69
CA ASP A 199 28.44 65.80 -18.69
C ASP A 199 27.41 65.60 -19.83
N ASP A 200 26.84 66.74 -20.24
CA ASP A 200 25.76 66.96 -21.19
C ASP A 200 26.19 66.88 -22.68
N ILE A 201 25.19 66.73 -23.58
CA ILE A 201 24.94 67.45 -24.86
C ILE A 201 24.25 66.55 -25.94
N PRO A 202 23.33 67.08 -26.79
CA PRO A 202 22.07 66.41 -27.16
C PRO A 202 21.84 66.10 -28.65
N ALA A 203 20.73 65.39 -28.89
CA ALA A 203 19.76 65.46 -30.00
C ALA A 203 20.18 65.22 -31.47
N VAL A 204 19.53 64.24 -32.11
CA VAL A 204 18.99 64.40 -33.49
C VAL A 204 17.58 63.80 -33.56
N LYS A 205 16.63 64.66 -33.96
CA LYS A 205 15.26 64.36 -34.35
C LYS A 205 15.20 63.83 -35.78
N SER A 206 14.26 62.93 -36.06
CA SER A 206 13.39 63.04 -37.25
C SER A 206 12.19 62.10 -37.14
N ALA A 207 10.99 62.68 -37.21
CA ALA A 207 9.69 62.05 -37.48
C ALA A 207 9.22 62.54 -38.88
N PRO A 208 7.97 62.35 -39.36
CA PRO A 208 6.87 61.45 -38.96
C PRO A 208 6.04 60.82 -40.14
N ALA A 209 5.02 60.04 -39.76
CA ALA A 209 3.61 60.00 -40.25
C ALA A 209 3.21 59.41 -41.62
N TYR A 210 2.18 58.53 -41.58
CA TYR A 210 0.80 58.64 -42.12
C TYR A 210 0.23 57.19 -42.21
N GLY A 211 -1.02 56.82 -41.91
CA GLY A 211 -2.27 57.49 -41.56
C GLY A 211 -3.34 56.42 -41.24
N GLN A 212 -4.44 56.81 -40.58
CA GLN A 212 -5.52 55.95 -40.05
C GLN A 212 -6.70 55.72 -41.03
N ARG A 213 -7.42 54.58 -40.82
CA ARG A 213 -8.89 54.31 -40.87
C ARG A 213 -9.68 54.38 -42.21
N PRO A 214 -10.95 53.92 -42.31
CA PRO A 214 -11.79 53.01 -41.44
C PRO A 214 -12.64 51.94 -42.21
N GLU A 215 -13.38 51.10 -41.44
CA GLU A 215 -14.51 50.18 -41.77
C GLU A 215 -15.74 50.88 -42.45
N PRO A 216 -16.73 50.19 -43.13
CA PRO A 216 -17.83 49.42 -42.44
C PRO A 216 -18.70 48.35 -43.21
N HIS A 217 -19.51 47.61 -42.43
CA HIS A 217 -20.89 47.02 -42.60
C HIS A 217 -21.39 46.18 -43.82
N ILE A 218 -22.17 45.12 -43.54
CA ILE A 218 -23.62 44.93 -43.90
C ILE A 218 -24.20 43.58 -43.36
N GLN A 219 -25.43 43.64 -42.80
CA GLN A 219 -26.34 42.53 -42.42
C GLN A 219 -27.20 42.03 -43.60
N SER A 220 -27.68 40.77 -43.60
CA SER A 220 -28.98 40.45 -44.23
C SER A 220 -29.67 39.21 -43.65
N TYR A 221 -30.94 39.36 -43.30
CA TYR A 221 -31.92 38.33 -42.89
C TYR A 221 -32.57 37.63 -44.10
N TYR A 222 -32.95 36.36 -43.95
CA TYR A 222 -34.12 35.80 -44.67
C TYR A 222 -34.81 34.67 -43.89
N ARG A 223 -36.15 34.75 -43.79
CA ARG A 223 -37.10 33.72 -43.31
C ARG A 223 -38.31 33.77 -44.25
N PRO A 224 -38.87 32.63 -44.70
CA PRO A 224 -40.22 32.58 -45.26
C PRO A 224 -41.25 31.86 -44.36
N PRO A 225 -42.57 32.06 -44.59
CA PRO A 225 -43.65 31.86 -43.61
C PRO A 225 -44.56 30.62 -43.82
N ARG A 226 -45.39 30.39 -42.79
CA ARG A 226 -46.42 29.36 -42.46
C ARG A 226 -47.49 29.04 -43.52
N ASP A 227 -48.10 27.85 -43.40
CA ASP A 227 -49.55 27.71 -43.11
C ASP A 227 -49.95 26.32 -42.55
N PRO A 228 -51.16 26.16 -41.95
CA PRO A 228 -51.44 25.26 -40.83
C PRO A 228 -52.37 24.06 -41.16
N ASP A 229 -52.61 23.31 -40.09
CA ASP A 229 -53.75 22.42 -39.79
C ASP A 229 -53.56 20.89 -39.87
N ILE A 230 -54.17 20.28 -38.85
CA ILE A 230 -54.62 18.90 -38.64
C ILE A 230 -53.86 18.11 -37.56
N GLU A 231 -54.63 17.91 -36.48
CA GLU A 231 -54.37 17.18 -35.25
C GLU A 231 -54.00 15.71 -35.48
N THR A 232 -52.97 15.24 -34.78
CA THR A 232 -52.92 13.86 -34.26
C THR A 232 -52.34 13.93 -32.85
N PRO A 233 -52.96 13.30 -31.84
CA PRO A 233 -52.37 13.22 -30.51
C PRO A 233 -51.20 12.25 -30.58
N LYS A 234 -50.01 12.78 -30.89
CA LYS A 234 -48.77 12.06 -30.66
C LYS A 234 -48.64 11.89 -29.15
N ILE A 235 -48.96 10.69 -28.70
CA ILE A 235 -48.44 10.14 -27.46
C ILE A 235 -46.93 10.23 -27.60
N THR A 236 -46.34 11.33 -27.11
CA THR A 236 -44.92 11.39 -26.85
C THR A 236 -44.69 10.26 -25.86
N PRO A 237 -43.94 9.19 -26.19
CA PRO A 237 -43.31 8.47 -25.11
C PRO A 237 -42.50 9.56 -24.41
N VAL A 238 -42.76 9.78 -23.13
CA VAL A 238 -41.80 10.45 -22.28
C VAL A 238 -40.60 9.53 -22.30
N VAL A 239 -39.74 9.70 -23.31
CA VAL A 239 -38.37 9.24 -23.29
C VAL A 239 -37.80 10.02 -22.14
N ARG A 240 -37.89 9.42 -20.96
CA ARG A 240 -37.24 9.88 -19.75
C ARG A 240 -35.79 9.96 -20.16
N LYS A 241 -35.31 11.17 -20.49
CA LYS A 241 -33.93 11.42 -20.91
C LYS A 241 -33.09 10.79 -19.81
N GLN A 242 -32.48 9.63 -20.11
CA GLN A 242 -31.58 8.99 -19.16
C GLN A 242 -30.46 10.00 -18.96
N SER A 243 -30.37 10.52 -17.74
CA SER A 243 -29.35 11.46 -17.32
C SER A 243 -27.98 10.90 -17.74
N SER A 244 -27.34 11.56 -18.70
CA SER A 244 -26.06 11.14 -19.26
C SER A 244 -24.93 11.85 -18.52
N PHE A 245 -23.78 11.18 -18.36
CA PHE A 245 -22.59 11.81 -17.78
C PHE A 245 -22.13 13.05 -18.57
N ASN A 246 -22.49 13.14 -19.86
CA ASN A 246 -22.17 14.28 -20.72
C ASN A 246 -22.99 15.54 -20.45
N ASP A 247 -24.10 15.44 -19.70
CA ASP A 247 -24.95 16.59 -19.34
C ASP A 247 -24.47 17.29 -18.04
N LEU A 248 -23.46 16.75 -17.35
CA LEU A 248 -22.94 17.27 -16.06
C LEU A 248 -21.68 18.12 -16.28
N GLU A 249 -21.53 19.20 -15.51
CA GLU A 249 -20.29 19.98 -15.48
C GLU A 249 -19.14 19.12 -14.92
N SER A 250 -17.92 19.28 -15.45
CA SER A 250 -16.76 18.46 -15.05
C SER A 250 -16.41 18.56 -13.56
N ASN A 251 -16.88 19.61 -12.90
CA ASN A 251 -16.60 19.90 -11.49
C ASN A 251 -17.81 19.62 -10.58
N ASP A 252 -18.95 19.17 -11.13
CA ASP A 252 -20.11 18.76 -10.35
C ASP A 252 -19.95 17.32 -9.84
N TYR A 253 -19.00 17.13 -8.93
CA TYR A 253 -18.67 15.83 -8.37
C TYR A 253 -19.86 15.19 -7.63
N ALA A 254 -20.68 16.01 -6.96
CA ALA A 254 -21.89 15.55 -6.29
C ALA A 254 -22.92 15.01 -7.29
N GLY A 255 -23.15 15.73 -8.40
CA GLY A 255 -24.01 15.27 -9.49
C GLY A 255 -23.52 13.98 -10.14
N ILE A 256 -22.20 13.84 -10.35
CA ILE A 256 -21.59 12.63 -10.90
C ILE A 256 -21.79 11.43 -9.97
N LEU A 257 -21.54 11.57 -8.67
CA LEU A 257 -21.70 10.48 -7.70
C LEU A 257 -23.17 10.04 -7.57
N ASN A 258 -24.11 10.98 -7.54
CA ASN A 258 -25.54 10.66 -7.53
C ASN A 258 -25.98 9.93 -8.80
N LEU A 259 -25.40 10.28 -9.96
CA LEU A 259 -25.70 9.59 -11.21
C LEU A 259 -25.13 8.17 -11.24
N LEU A 260 -23.93 7.96 -10.68
CA LEU A 260 -23.33 6.65 -10.52
C LEU A 260 -24.17 5.74 -9.60
N GLU A 261 -24.67 6.29 -8.48
CA GLU A 261 -25.57 5.57 -7.57
C GLU A 261 -26.84 5.12 -8.30
N LYS A 262 -27.45 6.00 -9.08
CA LYS A 262 -28.66 5.67 -9.85
C LYS A 262 -28.41 4.58 -10.89
N LYS A 263 -27.22 4.57 -11.51
CA LYS A 263 -26.81 3.57 -12.51
C LYS A 263 -26.40 2.23 -11.87
N SER A 264 -25.99 2.21 -10.60
CA SER A 264 -25.59 0.97 -9.91
C SER A 264 -26.72 -0.06 -9.83
N ALA A 265 -27.97 0.39 -9.80
CA ALA A 265 -29.16 -0.46 -9.77
C ALA A 265 -29.34 -1.34 -11.02
N ALA A 266 -28.71 -1.00 -12.14
CA ALA A 266 -28.77 -1.78 -13.38
C ALA A 266 -27.59 -2.77 -13.54
N LEU A 267 -26.68 -2.82 -12.56
CA LEU A 267 -25.47 -3.65 -12.61
C LEU A 267 -25.64 -4.98 -11.87
N PRO A 268 -24.87 -6.02 -12.23
CA PRO A 268 -24.79 -7.25 -11.46
C PRO A 268 -24.46 -6.98 -9.97
N PRO A 269 -24.99 -7.79 -9.02
CA PRO A 269 -24.85 -7.54 -7.59
C PRO A 269 -23.41 -7.31 -7.11
N ALA A 270 -22.45 -8.06 -7.66
CA ALA A 270 -21.03 -7.93 -7.31
C ALA A 270 -20.45 -6.55 -7.66
N LEU A 271 -20.81 -6.00 -8.84
CA LEU A 271 -20.38 -4.66 -9.26
C LEU A 271 -21.16 -3.57 -8.53
N GLN A 272 -22.44 -3.82 -8.22
CA GLN A 272 -23.27 -2.90 -7.47
C GLN A 272 -22.70 -2.64 -6.06
N THR A 273 -22.25 -3.68 -5.36
CA THR A 273 -21.65 -3.54 -4.02
C THR A 273 -20.41 -2.65 -4.05
N GLU A 274 -19.48 -2.89 -4.98
CA GLU A 274 -18.25 -2.09 -5.10
C GLU A 274 -18.55 -0.64 -5.52
N LEU A 275 -19.48 -0.43 -6.47
CA LEU A 275 -19.84 0.91 -6.93
C LEU A 275 -20.51 1.71 -5.81
N ASN A 276 -21.39 1.10 -5.02
CA ASN A 276 -22.04 1.76 -3.89
C ASN A 276 -21.03 2.12 -2.78
N GLY A 277 -20.05 1.25 -2.52
CA GLY A 277 -18.94 1.55 -1.61
C GLY A 277 -18.13 2.77 -2.06
N LEU A 278 -17.79 2.81 -3.35
CA LEU A 278 -17.10 3.95 -3.96
C LEU A 278 -17.93 5.24 -3.86
N VAL A 279 -19.21 5.20 -4.20
CA VAL A 279 -20.11 6.37 -4.11
C VAL A 279 -20.15 6.92 -2.69
N ARG A 280 -20.30 6.03 -1.69
CA ARG A 280 -20.32 6.41 -0.27
C ARG A 280 -19.00 7.08 0.14
N ASN A 281 -17.86 6.51 -0.21
CA ASN A 281 -16.56 7.10 0.11
C ASN A 281 -16.36 8.45 -0.61
N GLY A 282 -16.83 8.56 -1.86
CA GLY A 282 -16.81 9.82 -2.60
C GLY A 282 -17.66 10.92 -1.92
N GLN A 283 -18.82 10.56 -1.40
CA GLN A 283 -19.65 11.49 -0.62
C GLN A 283 -18.96 11.93 0.68
N LEU A 284 -18.25 11.03 1.36
CA LEU A 284 -17.47 11.37 2.55
C LEU A 284 -16.31 12.31 2.23
N ILE A 285 -15.59 12.09 1.13
CA ILE A 285 -14.54 13.02 0.67
C ILE A 285 -15.13 14.40 0.36
N LEU A 286 -16.30 14.46 -0.30
CA LEU A 286 -16.98 15.75 -0.54
C LEU A 286 -17.41 16.44 0.76
N GLN A 287 -17.80 15.66 1.77
CA GLN A 287 -18.12 16.19 3.08
C GLN A 287 -16.87 16.75 3.76
N SER A 288 -15.74 16.04 3.75
CA SER A 288 -14.44 16.55 4.24
C SER A 288 -14.04 17.85 3.53
N MET A 289 -14.15 17.91 2.20
CA MET A 289 -13.89 19.13 1.42
C MET A 289 -14.80 20.32 1.78
N LYS A 290 -16.00 20.04 2.32
CA LYS A 290 -16.95 21.07 2.76
C LYS A 290 -16.62 21.56 4.17
N GLU A 291 -16.06 20.68 5.00
CA GLU A 291 -15.72 20.93 6.40
C GLU A 291 -14.35 21.61 6.53
N ASP A 292 -13.34 21.19 5.77
CA ASP A 292 -11.99 21.81 5.73
C ASP A 292 -11.65 22.37 4.32
N PRO A 293 -11.40 23.69 4.20
CA PRO A 293 -10.89 24.31 2.98
C PRO A 293 -9.54 23.77 2.46
N GLU A 294 -8.70 23.20 3.33
CA GLU A 294 -7.41 22.61 2.96
C GLU A 294 -7.58 21.31 2.18
N ASP A 295 -8.67 20.57 2.43
CA ASP A 295 -9.02 19.32 1.76
C ASP A 295 -9.59 19.52 0.35
N VAL A 296 -10.03 20.74 0.04
CA VAL A 296 -10.59 21.06 -1.29
C VAL A 296 -9.59 20.75 -2.40
N LYS A 297 -8.31 21.11 -2.22
CA LYS A 297 -7.26 20.88 -3.23
C LYS A 297 -6.97 19.38 -3.48
N PRO A 298 -6.61 18.58 -2.46
CA PRO A 298 -6.37 17.15 -2.66
C PRO A 298 -7.62 16.41 -3.14
N GLY A 299 -8.80 16.72 -2.59
CA GLY A 299 -10.06 16.08 -3.02
C GLY A 299 -10.44 16.41 -4.47
N THR A 300 -10.31 17.67 -4.89
CA THR A 300 -10.54 18.08 -6.30
C THR A 300 -9.57 17.37 -7.26
N ALA A 301 -8.29 17.31 -6.91
CA ALA A 301 -7.28 16.64 -7.73
C ALA A 301 -7.58 15.13 -7.87
N PHE A 302 -8.00 14.49 -6.78
CA PHE A 302 -8.40 13.10 -6.77
C PHE A 302 -9.63 12.84 -7.65
N PHE A 303 -10.70 13.60 -7.48
CA PHE A 303 -11.93 13.42 -8.27
C PHE A 303 -11.71 13.61 -9.76
N ASN A 304 -10.95 14.63 -10.17
CA ASN A 304 -10.61 14.84 -11.58
C ASN A 304 -9.87 13.66 -12.20
N ARG A 305 -9.05 12.96 -11.42
CA ARG A 305 -8.27 11.81 -11.90
C ARG A 305 -9.11 10.53 -11.96
N TYR A 306 -9.87 10.24 -10.92
CA TYR A 306 -10.47 8.91 -10.75
C TYR A 306 -11.94 8.83 -11.14
N LEU A 307 -12.75 9.89 -11.03
CA LEU A 307 -14.16 9.82 -11.45
C LEU A 307 -14.32 9.53 -12.93
N SER A 308 -13.44 10.08 -13.77
CA SER A 308 -13.45 9.80 -15.21
C SER A 308 -13.21 8.31 -15.51
N ALA A 309 -12.39 7.63 -14.70
CA ALA A 309 -12.15 6.20 -14.82
C ALA A 309 -13.38 5.39 -14.36
N VAL A 310 -14.01 5.78 -13.25
CA VAL A 310 -15.24 5.14 -12.75
C VAL A 310 -16.35 5.21 -13.78
N ILE A 311 -16.57 6.39 -14.38
CA ILE A 311 -17.57 6.59 -15.44
C ILE A 311 -17.32 5.64 -16.61
N ARG A 312 -16.06 5.51 -17.07
CA ARG A 312 -15.71 4.62 -18.18
C ARG A 312 -15.98 3.15 -17.87
N VAL A 313 -15.70 2.70 -16.65
CA VAL A 313 -15.98 1.31 -16.23
C VAL A 313 -17.48 1.04 -16.21
N VAL A 314 -18.27 1.98 -15.66
CA VAL A 314 -19.73 1.87 -15.62
C VAL A 314 -20.34 1.90 -17.02
N GLU A 315 -19.94 2.84 -17.89
CA GLU A 315 -20.41 2.87 -19.28
C GLU A 315 -20.02 1.60 -20.06
N GLN A 316 -18.83 1.05 -19.83
CA GLN A 316 -18.40 -0.18 -20.47
C GLN A 316 -19.26 -1.36 -20.01
N SER A 317 -19.62 -1.42 -18.73
CA SER A 317 -20.51 -2.46 -18.20
C SER A 317 -21.93 -2.37 -18.76
N GLU A 318 -22.45 -1.16 -18.99
CA GLU A 318 -23.74 -0.93 -19.65
C GLU A 318 -23.69 -1.33 -21.13
N ARG A 319 -22.65 -0.93 -21.88
CA ARG A 319 -22.51 -1.23 -23.32
C ARG A 319 -22.46 -2.73 -23.62
N GLN A 320 -21.96 -3.53 -22.67
CA GLN A 320 -21.86 -4.98 -22.83
C GLN A 320 -23.14 -5.73 -22.48
N ASN A 321 -24.21 -5.02 -22.06
CA ASN A 321 -25.49 -5.61 -21.65
C ASN A 321 -25.30 -6.83 -20.75
N LEU A 322 -24.38 -6.73 -19.77
CA LEU A 322 -24.13 -7.81 -18.82
C LEU A 322 -25.46 -8.13 -18.12
N PRO A 323 -26.08 -9.29 -18.38
CA PRO A 323 -27.35 -9.61 -17.75
C PRO A 323 -27.14 -9.68 -16.24
N GLU A 324 -28.19 -9.36 -15.47
CA GLU A 324 -28.19 -9.43 -14.00
C GLU A 324 -27.74 -10.81 -13.48
N ASN A 325 -27.93 -11.86 -14.30
CA ASN A 325 -27.53 -13.25 -14.09
C ASN A 325 -26.31 -13.69 -14.94
N ALA A 326 -25.43 -12.76 -15.33
CA ALA A 326 -24.22 -13.10 -16.08
C ALA A 326 -23.38 -14.14 -15.31
N PRO A 327 -22.91 -15.22 -15.96
CA PRO A 327 -22.01 -16.17 -15.32
C PRO A 327 -20.80 -15.40 -14.76
N GLN A 328 -20.45 -15.65 -13.49
CA GLN A 328 -19.30 -15.02 -12.84
C GLN A 328 -17.97 -15.26 -13.60
N SER A 329 -17.94 -16.23 -14.53
CA SER A 329 -16.83 -16.56 -15.41
C SER A 329 -16.71 -15.70 -16.67
N SER A 330 -17.50 -14.63 -16.83
CA SER A 330 -17.29 -13.69 -17.94
C SER A 330 -15.96 -12.93 -17.74
N PRO A 331 -14.98 -13.06 -18.65
CA PRO A 331 -13.68 -12.41 -18.50
C PRO A 331 -13.78 -10.88 -18.52
N VAL A 332 -14.89 -10.32 -19.03
CA VAL A 332 -15.11 -8.88 -18.98
C VAL A 332 -15.73 -8.44 -17.65
N LEU A 333 -16.62 -9.26 -17.08
CA LEU A 333 -17.16 -8.99 -15.75
C LEU A 333 -16.04 -8.98 -14.71
N GLU A 334 -15.14 -9.96 -14.77
CA GLU A 334 -13.97 -10.05 -13.89
C GLU A 334 -13.08 -8.80 -14.02
N ARG A 335 -12.76 -8.36 -15.24
CA ARG A 335 -11.97 -7.14 -15.46
C ARG A 335 -12.66 -5.88 -14.95
N CYS A 336 -13.96 -5.73 -15.17
CA CYS A 336 -14.73 -4.61 -14.63
C CYS A 336 -14.76 -4.64 -13.10
N PHE A 337 -14.90 -5.83 -12.51
CA PHE A 337 -14.90 -6.02 -11.06
C PHE A 337 -13.54 -5.66 -10.46
N THR A 338 -12.43 -6.20 -10.99
CA THR A 338 -11.08 -5.86 -10.53
C THR A 338 -10.78 -4.37 -10.67
N ALA A 339 -11.18 -3.75 -11.80
CA ALA A 339 -10.98 -2.31 -12.00
C ALA A 339 -11.79 -1.48 -10.99
N LEU A 340 -13.03 -1.86 -10.73
CA LEU A 340 -13.90 -1.15 -9.80
C LEU A 340 -13.45 -1.34 -8.34
N GLN A 341 -12.96 -2.54 -7.98
CA GLN A 341 -12.38 -2.83 -6.68
C GLN A 341 -11.11 -1.99 -6.43
N ALA A 342 -10.23 -1.86 -7.43
CA ALA A 342 -9.05 -1.01 -7.35
C ALA A 342 -9.41 0.49 -7.25
N LEU A 343 -10.50 0.93 -7.89
CA LEU A 343 -11.00 2.29 -7.74
C LEU A 343 -11.63 2.50 -6.35
N HIS A 344 -12.36 1.52 -5.83
CA HIS A 344 -12.94 1.59 -4.51
C HIS A 344 -11.86 1.70 -3.42
N SER A 345 -10.78 0.91 -3.50
CA SER A 345 -9.66 1.00 -2.56
C SER A 345 -8.99 2.38 -2.61
N ALA A 346 -8.80 2.97 -3.80
CA ALA A 346 -8.25 4.31 -3.94
C ALA A 346 -9.12 5.39 -3.25
N PHE A 347 -10.46 5.25 -3.30
CA PHE A 347 -11.37 6.16 -2.60
C PHE A 347 -11.30 6.01 -1.08
N VAL A 348 -11.17 4.77 -0.57
CA VAL A 348 -10.98 4.51 0.87
C VAL A 348 -9.69 5.16 1.35
N GLN A 349 -8.62 4.98 0.60
CA GLN A 349 -7.30 5.50 0.95
C GLN A 349 -7.26 7.03 0.93
N GLN A 350 -7.84 7.67 -0.08
CA GLN A 350 -7.94 9.12 -0.13
C GLN A 350 -8.68 9.68 1.08
N LEU A 351 -9.78 9.04 1.49
CA LEU A 351 -10.53 9.43 2.68
C LEU A 351 -9.67 9.29 3.95
N ALA A 352 -8.95 8.17 4.10
CA ALA A 352 -8.06 7.96 5.24
C ALA A 352 -6.95 9.01 5.31
N GLN A 353 -6.39 9.41 4.16
CA GLN A 353 -5.35 10.43 4.10
C GLN A 353 -5.85 11.82 4.55
N LEU A 354 -7.07 12.20 4.17
CA LEU A 354 -7.66 13.47 4.63
C LEU A 354 -7.85 13.44 6.16
N GLN A 355 -8.37 12.33 6.69
CA GLN A 355 -8.56 12.16 8.13
C GLN A 355 -7.25 12.13 8.94
N GLU A 356 -6.17 11.55 8.39
CA GLU A 356 -4.86 11.53 9.04
C GLU A 356 -4.27 12.94 9.12
N ASN A 357 -4.43 13.75 8.06
CA ASN A 357 -3.98 15.15 8.07
C ASN A 357 -4.69 15.95 9.17
N ASP A 358 -6.01 15.76 9.33
CA ASP A 358 -6.80 16.40 10.38
C ASP A 358 -6.31 16.00 11.78
N GLN A 359 -6.03 14.71 11.99
CA GLN A 359 -5.52 14.19 13.26
C GLN A 359 -4.14 14.77 13.61
N LEU A 360 -3.22 14.77 12.64
CA LEU A 360 -1.87 15.34 12.83
C LEU A 360 -1.94 16.84 13.16
N LYS A 361 -2.84 17.57 12.50
CA LYS A 361 -3.07 19.00 12.77
C LYS A 361 -3.60 19.21 14.19
N PHE A 362 -4.59 18.42 14.60
CA PHE A 362 -5.11 18.46 15.96
C PHE A 362 -4.04 18.13 17.02
N ASP A 363 -3.20 17.13 16.78
CA ASP A 363 -2.10 16.77 17.69
C ASP A 363 -1.04 17.88 17.79
N VAL A 364 -0.72 18.53 16.67
CA VAL A 364 0.16 19.70 16.67
C VAL A 364 -0.47 20.83 17.48
N GLU A 365 -1.74 21.16 17.23
CA GLU A 365 -2.45 22.20 17.98
C GLU A 365 -2.47 21.88 19.49
N MET A 366 -2.77 20.64 19.87
CA MET A 366 -2.75 20.21 21.27
C MET A 366 -1.35 20.30 21.88
N SER A 367 -0.30 19.95 21.14
CA SER A 367 1.09 20.09 21.61
C SER A 367 1.50 21.55 21.78
N THR A 368 1.03 22.44 20.91
CA THR A 368 1.24 23.88 21.06
C THR A 368 0.47 24.42 22.26
N LEU A 369 -0.74 23.92 22.51
CA LEU A 369 -1.54 24.28 23.67
C LEU A 369 -0.87 23.82 24.97
N ASP A 370 -0.35 22.58 25.04
CA ASP A 370 0.42 22.08 26.18
C ASP A 370 1.68 22.94 26.41
N SER A 371 2.39 23.28 25.33
CA SER A 371 3.57 24.15 25.41
C SER A 371 3.20 25.55 25.93
N LEU A 372 2.07 26.13 25.52
CA LEU A 372 1.61 27.42 25.98
C LEU A 372 1.19 27.36 27.46
N LEU A 373 0.41 26.35 27.86
CA LEU A 373 -0.01 26.15 29.25
C LEU A 373 1.18 25.98 30.19
N ARG A 374 2.20 25.23 29.77
CA ARG A 374 3.44 25.05 30.54
C ARG A 374 4.28 26.32 30.61
N THR A 375 4.29 27.12 29.55
CA THR A 375 4.97 28.42 29.52
C THR A 375 4.28 29.42 30.46
N ASP A 376 2.96 29.37 30.56
CA ASP A 376 2.15 30.22 31.44
C ASP A 376 2.06 29.70 32.90
N GLY A 377 2.74 28.58 33.21
CA GLY A 377 2.90 28.07 34.57
C GLY A 377 1.75 27.21 35.08
N PHE A 378 0.81 26.81 34.21
CA PHE A 378 -0.24 25.85 34.53
C PHE A 378 0.29 24.43 34.32
N LYS A 379 0.02 23.52 35.28
CA LYS A 379 0.41 22.11 35.27
C LYS A 379 -0.79 21.20 35.13
#